data_AF-A0A0N7KSJ6-F1
#
_entry.id   AF-A0A0N7KSJ6-F1
#
_cell.length_a   1.000
_cell.length_b   1.000
_cell.length_c   1.000
_cell.angle_alpha   90.00
_cell.angle_beta   90.00
_cell.angle_gamma   90.00
#
_symmetry.space_group_name_H-M   'P 1'
#
loop_
_entity.id
_entity.type
_entity.pdbx_description
1 polymer ?
#
loop_
_entity_poly.entity_id
_entity_poly.type
_entity_poly.pdbx_seq_one_letter_code
_entity_poly.pdbx_strand_id
1 'polypeptide(L)'
;MRIINEPSAAAIAYGLDKMPPPASGADAAGRTVLIFDLGGGTLDVSLLNIARPGNNSSSNSDNGSFEFEVKAVAGDTHLGGADFDNAMVKHCINEFIRKNDVAEDGVWSNQKAIRRLRSACERAKRLLSFTAQTSIEVDSLHDGVDFCAKMSRSRFEELNKELFGKCVKAVEKCLEDAKMDKSAVHDVVLVGGSSRIPKVQSMLHDFFQEKKLRHSVNPDEAVAYGAAIQASILNGDSDNADADADDKKRVMILRDITPLSLGVEINFDHTMSVVIPRNTFIPTKNTRRYTTLYDNQIRVSFPVFEGESASTLDNNLLGKFVLSGVLPAPRGVPQIDVTFDFDTNGVLHVFAEDMGTGSKNNNTITNHSGRLKKEDVERMSREARSYNRKRKRTRSSLQMNSGNLVILE
;
A
#
# COMPACT_ATOMS: atom_id res chain seq x y z
N MET A 1 0.70 15.41 -9.00
CA MET A 1 1.32 14.92 -10.25
C MET A 1 0.96 13.46 -10.48
N ARG A 2 1.29 12.54 -9.57
CA ARG A 2 0.81 11.16 -9.63
C ARG A 2 0.75 10.54 -8.23
N ILE A 3 -0.21 9.65 -7.99
CA ILE A 3 -0.17 8.71 -6.86
C ILE A 3 0.50 7.43 -7.38
N ILE A 4 1.48 6.91 -6.65
CA ILE A 4 2.21 5.70 -7.02
C ILE A 4 2.15 4.70 -5.87
N ASN A 5 1.95 3.42 -6.22
CA ASN A 5 1.98 2.32 -5.26
C ASN A 5 3.39 2.14 -4.68
N GLU A 6 3.49 1.82 -3.39
CA GLU A 6 4.77 1.69 -2.70
C GLU A 6 5.68 0.62 -3.33
N PRO A 7 5.20 -0.59 -3.66
CA PRO A 7 6.04 -1.59 -4.32
C PRO A 7 6.49 -1.17 -5.71
N SER A 8 5.63 -0.48 -6.47
CA SER A 8 5.98 0.08 -7.79
C SER A 8 7.10 1.12 -7.66
N ALA A 9 7.03 1.99 -6.66
CA ALA A 9 8.11 2.95 -6.37
C ALA A 9 9.41 2.23 -5.97
N ALA A 10 9.35 1.24 -5.09
CA ALA A 10 10.54 0.47 -4.72
C ALA A 10 11.13 -0.31 -5.90
N ALA A 11 10.30 -0.82 -6.81
CA ALA A 11 10.75 -1.46 -8.04
C ALA A 11 11.51 -0.49 -8.94
N ILE A 12 11.06 0.76 -9.06
CA ILE A 12 11.78 1.82 -9.80
C ILE A 12 13.15 2.07 -9.17
N ALA A 13 13.22 2.23 -7.85
CA ALA A 13 14.48 2.41 -7.13
C ALA A 13 15.46 1.24 -7.34
N TYR A 14 14.94 0.02 -7.38
CA TYR A 14 15.74 -1.18 -7.66
C TYR A 14 16.18 -1.26 -9.13
N GLY A 15 15.25 -1.11 -10.07
CA GLY A 15 15.43 -1.38 -11.49
C GLY A 15 16.44 -0.47 -12.17
N LEU A 16 16.50 0.81 -11.75
CA LEU A 16 17.34 1.81 -12.39
C LEU A 16 18.82 1.69 -12.01
N ASP A 17 19.12 1.51 -10.73
CA ASP A 17 20.50 1.65 -10.24
C ASP A 17 21.06 0.39 -9.59
N LYS A 18 20.21 -0.56 -9.18
CA LYS A 18 20.61 -1.70 -8.34
C LYS A 18 20.40 -3.06 -8.99
N MET A 19 19.68 -3.11 -10.10
CA MET A 19 19.41 -4.35 -10.82
C MET A 19 20.67 -4.83 -11.55
N PRO A 20 21.05 -6.12 -11.45
CA PRO A 20 22.21 -6.67 -12.15
C PRO A 20 22.16 -6.39 -13.67
N PRO A 21 23.31 -6.24 -14.35
CA PRO A 21 23.34 -6.16 -15.81
C PRO A 21 22.68 -7.40 -16.43
N PRO A 22 22.16 -7.30 -17.68
CA PRO A 22 21.46 -8.43 -18.30
C PRO A 22 22.41 -9.62 -18.35
N ALA A 23 21.94 -10.78 -17.89
CA ALA A 23 22.65 -12.02 -18.17
C ALA A 23 22.52 -12.31 -19.67
N SER A 24 23.59 -12.80 -20.31
CA SER A 24 23.53 -13.25 -21.70
C SER A 24 22.52 -14.39 -21.83
N GLY A 25 21.57 -14.30 -22.78
CA GLY A 25 20.57 -15.34 -23.04
C GLY A 25 19.13 -14.89 -22.81
N ALA A 26 18.26 -15.81 -22.36
CA ALA A 26 16.81 -15.60 -22.22
C ALA A 26 16.43 -14.42 -21.29
N ASP A 27 17.27 -14.11 -20.30
CA ASP A 27 17.11 -12.99 -19.37
C ASP A 27 17.27 -11.60 -20.03
N ALA A 28 17.65 -11.55 -21.32
CA ALA A 28 17.72 -10.30 -22.05
C ALA A 28 16.37 -9.59 -22.07
N ALA A 29 15.26 -10.32 -22.28
CA ALA A 29 13.93 -9.72 -22.47
C ALA A 29 13.33 -9.03 -21.22
N GLY A 30 13.91 -9.24 -20.04
CA GLY A 30 13.45 -8.65 -18.78
C GLY A 30 13.75 -9.55 -17.58
N ARG A 31 13.53 -9.00 -16.38
CA ARG A 31 13.68 -9.73 -15.12
C ARG A 31 12.37 -9.68 -14.35
N THR A 32 11.88 -10.85 -13.94
CA THR A 32 10.80 -10.96 -12.98
C THR A 32 11.32 -10.69 -11.57
N VAL A 33 10.80 -9.65 -10.93
CA VAL A 33 11.21 -9.18 -9.61
C VAL A 33 10.01 -9.21 -8.67
N LEU A 34 10.17 -9.81 -7.51
CA LEU A 34 9.20 -9.73 -6.42
C LEU A 34 9.65 -8.66 -5.42
N ILE A 35 8.80 -7.67 -5.20
CA ILE A 35 8.95 -6.69 -4.13
C ILE A 35 8.16 -7.19 -2.93
N PHE A 36 8.84 -7.37 -1.81
CA PHE A 36 8.24 -7.71 -0.52
C PHE A 36 8.39 -6.50 0.41
N ASP A 37 7.31 -5.75 0.60
CA ASP A 37 7.26 -4.59 1.47
C ASP A 37 6.53 -4.94 2.78
N LEU A 38 7.28 -4.98 3.89
CA LEU A 38 6.71 -5.20 5.21
C LEU A 38 7.00 -3.98 6.10
N GLY A 39 6.01 -3.11 6.18
CA GLY A 39 6.08 -1.83 6.85
C GLY A 39 5.75 -1.90 8.34
N GLY A 40 5.29 -0.75 8.86
CA GLY A 40 4.85 -0.61 10.24
C GLY A 40 3.42 -1.13 10.50
N GLY A 41 2.57 -1.15 9.47
CA GLY A 41 1.17 -1.60 9.59
C GLY A 41 0.57 -2.21 8.32
N THR A 42 1.32 -2.23 7.21
CA THR A 42 0.90 -2.84 5.95
C THR A 42 1.96 -3.83 5.48
N LEU A 43 1.48 -4.86 4.78
CA LEU A 43 2.26 -5.80 4.01
C LEU A 43 1.80 -5.71 2.56
N ASP A 44 2.71 -5.38 1.66
CA ASP A 44 2.45 -5.32 0.23
C ASP A 44 3.44 -6.22 -0.52
N VAL A 45 2.91 -7.06 -1.40
CA VAL A 45 3.69 -7.93 -2.28
C VAL A 45 3.33 -7.61 -3.71
N SER A 46 4.33 -7.34 -4.54
CA SER A 46 4.11 -7.10 -5.96
C SER A 46 5.10 -7.88 -6.78
N LEU A 47 4.61 -8.55 -7.82
CA LEU A 47 5.42 -9.22 -8.82
C LEU A 47 5.45 -8.35 -10.07
N LEU A 48 6.64 -7.97 -10.51
CA LEU A 48 6.84 -7.11 -11.67
C LEU A 48 7.75 -7.78 -12.69
N ASN A 49 7.51 -7.49 -13.97
CA ASN A 49 8.51 -7.67 -15.01
C ASN A 49 9.21 -6.32 -15.26
N ILE A 50 10.53 -6.30 -15.15
CA ILE A 50 11.36 -5.12 -15.40
C ILE A 50 12.17 -5.37 -16.67
N ALA A 51 11.85 -4.65 -17.74
CA ALA A 51 12.54 -4.75 -19.02
C ALA A 51 13.38 -3.49 -19.28
N ARG A 52 14.60 -3.70 -19.77
CA ARG A 52 15.54 -2.62 -20.09
C ARG A 52 15.31 -2.10 -21.51
N PRO A 53 15.67 -0.83 -21.76
CA PRO A 53 15.76 -0.26 -23.10
C PRO A 53 16.38 -1.21 -24.12
N GLY A 54 15.70 -1.46 -25.24
CA GLY A 54 16.21 -2.27 -26.36
C GLY A 54 15.92 -3.77 -26.28
N ASN A 55 15.32 -4.26 -25.20
CA ASN A 55 14.99 -5.68 -25.04
C ASN A 55 13.49 -5.98 -25.01
N ASN A 56 12.64 -5.00 -25.32
CA ASN A 56 11.19 -5.14 -25.23
C ASN A 56 10.66 -5.83 -26.49
N SER A 57 10.03 -7.01 -26.35
CA SER A 57 9.36 -7.73 -27.45
C SER A 57 8.09 -7.05 -27.96
N SER A 58 7.64 -5.97 -27.32
CA SER A 58 6.48 -5.20 -27.75
C SER A 58 6.89 -4.28 -28.90
N SER A 59 6.46 -4.63 -30.12
CA SER A 59 6.78 -4.01 -31.41
C SER A 59 6.50 -2.49 -31.57
N ASN A 60 6.15 -1.79 -30.48
CA ASN A 60 5.88 -0.35 -30.45
C ASN A 60 6.84 0.45 -29.53
N SER A 61 7.81 -0.18 -28.87
CA SER A 61 8.70 0.48 -27.90
C SER A 61 10.16 0.59 -28.38
N ASP A 62 10.41 1.07 -29.61
CA ASP A 62 11.78 1.36 -30.09
C ASP A 62 12.44 2.58 -29.41
N ASN A 63 11.78 3.18 -28.41
CA ASN A 63 12.23 4.42 -27.78
C ASN A 63 13.26 4.26 -26.66
N GLY A 64 13.82 3.06 -26.44
CA GLY A 64 14.85 2.86 -25.43
C GLY A 64 14.40 3.21 -24.00
N SER A 65 13.15 2.89 -23.66
CA SER A 65 12.54 3.15 -22.35
C SER A 65 12.63 1.95 -21.40
N PHE A 66 12.80 2.20 -20.10
CA PHE A 66 12.60 1.17 -19.08
C PHE A 66 11.10 0.88 -18.95
N GLU A 67 10.72 -0.40 -19.00
CA GLU A 67 9.35 -0.85 -18.77
C GLU A 67 9.25 -1.58 -17.43
N PHE A 68 8.33 -1.11 -16.59
CA PHE A 68 7.96 -1.73 -15.32
C PHE A 68 6.51 -2.19 -15.45
N GLU A 69 6.28 -3.49 -15.55
CA GLU A 69 4.97 -4.07 -15.73
C GLU A 69 4.58 -4.89 -14.50
N VAL A 70 3.58 -4.43 -13.75
CA VAL A 70 3.07 -5.16 -12.58
C VAL A 70 2.24 -6.34 -13.09
N LYS A 71 2.58 -7.55 -12.64
CA LYS A 71 1.90 -8.80 -13.03
C LYS A 71 0.80 -9.18 -12.04
N ALA A 72 1.08 -9.01 -10.75
CA ALA A 72 0.12 -9.25 -9.68
C ALA A 72 0.50 -8.47 -8.44
N VAL A 73 -0.51 -8.15 -7.63
CA VAL A 73 -0.35 -7.58 -6.30
C VAL A 73 -1.15 -8.38 -5.28
N ALA A 74 -0.60 -8.55 -4.08
CA ALA A 74 -1.26 -9.12 -2.93
C ALA A 74 -0.76 -8.42 -1.67
N GLY A 75 -1.40 -8.65 -0.53
CA GLY A 75 -1.01 -7.99 0.70
C GLY A 75 -2.03 -8.11 1.82
N ASP A 76 -1.75 -7.41 2.91
CA ASP A 76 -2.61 -7.22 4.06
C ASP A 76 -2.40 -5.80 4.61
N THR A 77 -3.43 -4.95 4.49
CA THR A 77 -3.37 -3.54 4.91
C THR A 77 -3.43 -3.36 6.44
N HIS A 78 -3.47 -4.46 7.20
CA HIS A 78 -3.55 -4.48 8.66
C HIS A 78 -2.52 -5.46 9.27
N LEU A 79 -1.40 -5.67 8.59
CA LEU A 79 -0.30 -6.50 9.07
C LEU A 79 1.02 -5.77 8.95
N GLY A 80 1.72 -5.56 10.06
CA GLY A 80 3.07 -5.03 10.02
C GLY A 80 3.80 -5.04 11.36
N GLY A 81 4.82 -4.18 11.45
CA GLY A 81 5.67 -4.07 12.63
C GLY A 81 4.93 -3.85 13.94
N ALA A 82 3.83 -3.11 13.92
CA ALA A 82 3.01 -2.81 15.09
C ALA A 82 2.29 -4.04 15.65
N ASP A 83 1.94 -5.01 14.82
CA ASP A 83 1.32 -6.28 15.25
C ASP A 83 2.34 -7.15 15.97
N PHE A 84 3.59 -7.15 15.50
CA PHE A 84 4.68 -7.85 16.18
C PHE A 84 4.98 -7.23 17.56
N ASP A 85 4.95 -5.89 17.63
CA ASP A 85 5.08 -5.17 18.90
C ASP A 85 3.90 -5.49 19.83
N ASN A 86 2.67 -5.57 19.30
CA ASN A 86 1.48 -5.94 20.06
C ASN A 86 1.59 -7.34 20.68
N ALA A 87 2.12 -8.32 19.94
CA ALA A 87 2.34 -9.66 20.47
C ALA A 87 3.35 -9.66 21.63
N MET A 88 4.43 -8.89 21.53
CA MET A 88 5.39 -8.70 22.61
C MET A 88 4.77 -7.99 23.82
N VAL A 89 3.98 -6.93 23.60
CA VAL A 89 3.29 -6.20 24.67
C VAL A 89 2.34 -7.11 25.44
N LYS A 90 1.52 -7.90 24.74
CA LYS A 90 0.62 -8.89 25.37
C LYS A 90 1.40 -9.88 26.23
N HIS A 91 2.51 -10.41 25.71
CA HIS A 91 3.36 -11.32 26.46
C HIS A 91 3.95 -10.66 27.72
N CYS A 92 4.49 -9.44 27.60
CA CYS A 92 5.08 -8.70 28.71
C CYS A 92 4.05 -8.32 29.79
N ILE A 93 2.82 -7.93 29.41
CA ILE A 93 1.75 -7.64 30.37
C ILE A 93 1.37 -8.91 31.15
N ASN A 94 1.20 -10.04 30.47
CA ASN A 94 0.88 -11.31 31.13
C ASN A 94 2.00 -11.75 32.08
N GLU A 95 3.27 -11.54 31.70
CA GLU A 95 4.42 -11.75 32.59
C GLU A 95 4.39 -10.84 33.82
N PHE A 96 4.06 -9.56 33.65
CA PHE A 96 3.98 -8.59 34.74
C PHE A 96 2.85 -8.92 35.71
N ILE A 97 1.66 -9.26 35.20
CA ILE A 97 0.50 -9.72 35.98
C ILE A 97 0.89 -10.93 36.83
N ARG A 98 1.48 -11.95 36.19
CA ARG A 98 1.89 -13.18 36.87
C ARG A 98 2.95 -12.97 37.94
N LYS A 99 3.90 -12.05 37.73
CA LYS A 99 5.02 -11.80 38.67
C LYS A 99 4.62 -10.95 39.87
N ASN A 100 3.66 -10.04 39.71
CA ASN A 100 3.31 -9.05 40.73
C ASN A 100 1.92 -9.25 41.35
N ASP A 101 1.17 -10.27 40.91
CA ASP A 101 -0.17 -10.60 41.40
C ASP A 101 -1.15 -9.40 41.34
N VAL A 102 -1.13 -8.70 40.20
CA VAL A 102 -1.99 -7.53 39.93
C VAL A 102 -3.19 -7.92 39.07
N ALA A 103 -4.32 -7.23 39.26
CA ALA A 103 -5.52 -7.46 38.45
C ALA A 103 -5.28 -7.11 36.97
N GLU A 104 -5.67 -8.00 36.06
CA GLU A 104 -5.47 -7.85 34.62
C GLU A 104 -6.06 -6.54 34.08
N ASP A 105 -7.30 -6.23 34.45
CA ASP A 105 -8.00 -5.01 34.03
C ASP A 105 -7.29 -3.73 34.50
N GLY A 106 -6.57 -3.78 35.62
CA GLY A 106 -5.80 -2.65 36.15
C GLY A 106 -4.67 -2.25 35.21
N VAL A 107 -3.93 -3.22 34.68
CA VAL A 107 -2.81 -2.95 33.77
C VAL A 107 -3.31 -2.54 32.39
N TRP A 108 -4.33 -3.22 31.85
CA TRP A 108 -4.87 -2.93 30.52
C TRP A 108 -5.59 -1.57 30.43
N SER A 109 -6.15 -1.07 31.53
CA SER A 109 -6.78 0.25 31.57
C SER A 109 -5.75 1.39 31.63
N ASN A 110 -4.51 1.14 32.05
CA ASN A 110 -3.46 2.14 32.13
C ASN A 110 -2.79 2.42 30.76
N GLN A 111 -3.41 3.31 29.98
CA GLN A 111 -2.93 3.69 28.64
C GLN A 111 -1.49 4.24 28.62
N LYS A 112 -1.07 4.94 29.68
CA LYS A 112 0.31 5.47 29.80
C LYS A 112 1.31 4.33 29.96
N ALA A 113 1.01 3.33 30.80
CA ALA A 113 1.82 2.13 30.98
C ALA A 113 1.97 1.36 29.67
N ILE A 114 0.86 1.07 28.98
CA ILE A 114 0.86 0.35 27.71
C ILE A 114 1.71 1.08 26.65
N ARG A 115 1.58 2.41 26.53
CA ARG A 115 2.36 3.18 25.56
C ARG A 115 3.87 3.11 25.85
N ARG A 116 4.27 3.18 27.12
CA ARG A 116 5.68 3.06 27.53
C ARG A 116 6.23 1.67 27.24
N LEU A 117 5.47 0.64 27.58
CA LEU A 117 5.83 -0.75 27.30
C LEU A 117 5.93 -1.02 25.80
N ARG A 118 4.97 -0.55 25.00
CA ARG A 118 5.03 -0.64 23.53
C ARG A 118 6.30 -0.04 22.95
N SER A 119 6.68 1.15 23.44
CA SER A 119 7.93 1.80 23.00
C SER A 119 9.17 0.98 23.37
N ALA A 120 9.15 0.29 24.52
CA ALA A 120 10.22 -0.62 24.93
C ALA A 120 10.24 -1.91 24.09
N CYS A 121 9.08 -2.51 23.80
CA CYS A 121 8.95 -3.67 22.93
C CYS A 121 9.42 -3.38 21.50
N GLU A 122 9.09 -2.22 20.93
CA GLU A 122 9.56 -1.82 19.59
C GLU A 122 11.10 -1.72 19.55
N ARG A 123 11.71 -1.10 20.57
CA ARG A 123 13.18 -1.05 20.69
C ARG A 123 13.79 -2.45 20.81
N ALA A 124 13.20 -3.31 21.62
CA ALA A 124 13.64 -4.70 21.77
C ALA A 124 13.52 -5.49 20.46
N LYS A 125 12.43 -5.35 19.71
CA LYS A 125 12.25 -5.95 18.37
C LYS A 125 13.37 -5.53 17.41
N ARG A 126 13.69 -4.23 17.37
CA ARG A 126 14.80 -3.71 16.55
C ARG A 126 16.13 -4.35 16.94
N LEU A 127 16.43 -4.45 18.24
CA LEU A 127 17.66 -5.09 18.73
C LEU A 127 17.72 -6.59 18.39
N LEU A 128 16.61 -7.32 18.57
CA LEU A 128 16.52 -8.75 18.26
C LEU A 128 16.73 -9.08 16.78
N SER A 129 16.62 -8.10 15.89
CA SER A 129 17.00 -8.27 14.48
C SER A 129 18.51 -8.46 14.28
N PHE A 130 19.32 -8.08 15.28
CA PHE A 130 20.79 -8.17 15.24
C PHE A 130 21.36 -9.02 16.39
N THR A 131 20.69 -9.09 17.55
CA THR A 131 21.13 -9.85 18.71
C THR A 131 20.24 -11.08 18.97
N ALA A 132 20.77 -12.09 19.66
CA ALA A 132 20.01 -13.29 20.03
C ALA A 132 19.09 -13.07 21.25
N GLN A 133 19.38 -12.05 22.06
CA GLN A 133 18.63 -11.69 23.26
C GLN A 133 18.75 -10.20 23.56
N THR A 134 17.77 -9.66 24.29
CA THR A 134 17.75 -8.28 24.82
C THR A 134 16.96 -8.23 26.13
N SER A 135 17.08 -7.15 26.89
CA SER A 135 16.15 -6.82 27.98
C SER A 135 15.06 -5.86 27.53
N ILE A 136 13.91 -5.93 28.18
CA ILE A 136 12.80 -4.97 28.11
C ILE A 136 12.64 -4.41 29.52
N GLU A 137 12.90 -3.12 29.66
CA GLU A 137 12.94 -2.41 30.94
C GLU A 137 12.04 -1.18 30.90
N VAL A 138 11.16 -1.05 31.90
CA VAL A 138 10.26 0.10 32.09
C VAL A 138 10.10 0.40 33.58
N ASP A 139 10.68 1.51 34.04
CA ASP A 139 10.55 1.96 35.43
C ASP A 139 9.10 2.32 35.77
N SER A 140 8.61 1.95 36.94
CA SER A 140 7.27 2.27 37.43
C SER A 140 6.21 2.03 36.35
N LEU A 141 6.16 0.81 35.81
CA LEU A 141 5.25 0.45 34.72
C LEU A 141 3.81 0.61 35.18
N HIS A 142 3.45 0.03 36.33
CA HIS A 142 2.13 0.08 36.93
C HIS A 142 2.25 0.08 38.46
N ASP A 143 1.48 0.94 39.13
CA ASP A 143 1.40 1.05 40.59
C ASP A 143 2.77 1.11 41.32
N GLY A 144 3.72 1.85 40.73
CA GLY A 144 5.05 2.02 41.32
C GLY A 144 6.03 0.88 41.01
N VAL A 145 5.57 -0.22 40.41
CA VAL A 145 6.40 -1.42 40.18
C VAL A 145 7.12 -1.35 38.84
N ASP A 146 8.42 -1.58 38.86
CA ASP A 146 9.26 -1.67 37.67
C ASP A 146 9.00 -2.96 36.89
N PHE A 147 9.11 -2.90 35.56
CA PHE A 147 9.12 -4.08 34.70
C PHE A 147 10.51 -4.32 34.13
N CYS A 148 11.06 -5.52 34.38
CA CYS A 148 12.28 -6.01 33.75
C CYS A 148 12.08 -7.46 33.29
N ALA A 149 12.24 -7.71 32.00
CA ALA A 149 12.17 -9.05 31.42
C ALA A 149 13.24 -9.23 30.35
N LYS A 150 13.80 -10.45 30.24
CA LYS A 150 14.64 -10.85 29.12
C LYS A 150 13.77 -11.39 28.00
N MET A 151 14.06 -11.00 26.77
CA MET A 151 13.43 -11.51 25.56
C MET A 151 14.50 -12.11 24.66
N SER A 152 14.36 -13.39 24.30
CA SER A 152 15.19 -14.02 23.27
C SER A 152 14.57 -13.84 21.88
N ARG A 153 15.39 -13.93 20.84
CA ARG A 153 14.92 -13.97 19.45
C ARG A 153 13.98 -15.15 19.22
N SER A 154 14.32 -16.33 19.75
CA SER A 154 13.47 -17.52 19.64
C SER A 154 12.08 -17.30 20.22
N ARG A 155 11.97 -16.62 21.37
CA ARG A 155 10.68 -16.31 21.98
C ARG A 155 9.89 -15.29 21.17
N PHE A 156 10.56 -14.25 20.66
CA PHE A 156 9.93 -13.29 19.74
C PHE A 156 9.38 -13.98 18.48
N GLU A 157 10.14 -14.90 17.91
CA GLU A 157 9.74 -15.67 16.73
C GLU A 157 8.56 -16.60 17.02
N GLU A 158 8.56 -17.25 18.18
CA GLU A 158 7.45 -18.09 18.64
C GLU A 158 6.15 -17.28 18.79
N LEU A 159 6.21 -16.12 19.45
CA LEU A 159 5.06 -15.24 19.68
C LEU A 159 4.42 -14.75 18.37
N ASN A 160 5.20 -14.66 17.29
CA ASN A 160 4.78 -14.11 16.01
C ASN A 160 4.68 -15.15 14.89
N LYS A 161 4.78 -16.45 15.22
CA LYS A 161 4.82 -17.55 14.24
C LYS A 161 3.67 -17.48 13.23
N GLU A 162 2.45 -17.24 13.71
CA GLU A 162 1.27 -17.14 12.84
C GLU A 162 1.31 -15.92 11.92
N LEU A 163 1.74 -14.75 12.44
CA LEU A 163 1.83 -13.52 11.67
C LEU A 163 2.92 -13.60 10.60
N PHE A 164 4.06 -14.21 10.91
CA PHE A 164 5.09 -14.50 9.90
C PHE A 164 4.61 -15.49 8.85
N GLY A 165 3.78 -16.47 9.23
CA GLY A 165 3.12 -17.37 8.28
C GLY A 165 2.22 -16.62 7.29
N LYS A 166 1.47 -15.61 7.76
CA LYS A 166 0.65 -14.76 6.87
C LYS A 166 1.49 -14.01 5.83
N CYS A 167 2.71 -13.61 6.19
CA CYS A 167 3.62 -12.93 5.27
C CYS A 167 3.97 -13.80 4.05
N VAL A 168 4.27 -15.08 4.26
CA VAL A 168 4.58 -16.03 3.17
C VAL A 168 3.32 -16.35 2.35
N LYS A 169 2.15 -16.46 2.99
CA LYS A 169 0.88 -16.66 2.26
C LYS A 169 0.55 -15.52 1.29
N ALA A 170 0.90 -14.27 1.64
CA ALA A 170 0.73 -13.14 0.72
C ALA A 170 1.62 -13.30 -0.54
N VAL A 171 2.82 -13.85 -0.38
CA VAL A 171 3.72 -14.17 -1.50
C VAL A 171 3.15 -15.29 -2.37
N GLU A 172 2.65 -16.36 -1.76
CA GLU A 172 1.98 -17.47 -2.46
C GLU A 172 0.82 -16.97 -3.31
N LYS A 173 -0.07 -16.15 -2.71
CA LYS A 173 -1.21 -15.55 -3.42
C LYS A 173 -0.77 -14.68 -4.59
N CYS A 174 0.27 -13.86 -4.42
CA CYS A 174 0.80 -13.02 -5.49
C CYS A 174 1.30 -13.85 -6.68
N LEU A 175 1.98 -14.97 -6.43
CA LEU A 175 2.46 -15.89 -7.46
C LEU A 175 1.31 -16.63 -8.17
N GLU A 176 0.30 -17.06 -7.42
CA GLU A 176 -0.92 -17.69 -7.96
C GLU A 176 -1.67 -16.73 -8.88
N ASP A 177 -1.88 -15.49 -8.43
CA ASP A 177 -2.53 -14.42 -9.19
C ASP A 177 -1.77 -14.11 -10.50
N ALA A 178 -0.44 -14.13 -10.44
CA ALA A 178 0.42 -13.95 -11.62
C ALA A 178 0.48 -15.20 -12.52
N LYS A 179 -0.02 -16.36 -12.06
CA LYS A 179 0.14 -17.67 -12.70
C LYS A 179 1.62 -18.01 -12.96
N MET A 180 2.48 -17.69 -12.00
CA MET A 180 3.92 -17.89 -12.10
C MET A 180 4.43 -18.83 -11.01
N ASP A 181 5.29 -19.76 -11.39
CA ASP A 181 6.03 -20.57 -10.43
C ASP A 181 7.12 -19.74 -9.75
N LYS A 182 7.42 -20.04 -8.48
CA LYS A 182 8.46 -19.35 -7.71
C LYS A 182 9.86 -19.44 -8.35
N SER A 183 10.14 -20.47 -9.14
CA SER A 183 11.41 -20.60 -9.89
C SER A 183 11.60 -19.52 -10.96
N ALA A 184 10.50 -18.95 -11.49
CA ALA A 184 10.54 -17.88 -12.48
C ALA A 184 10.87 -16.50 -11.89
N VAL A 185 10.87 -16.35 -10.55
CA VAL A 185 11.25 -15.11 -9.89
C VAL A 185 12.77 -14.97 -9.90
N HIS A 186 13.30 -13.94 -10.54
CA HIS A 186 14.75 -13.75 -10.67
C HIS A 186 15.33 -13.10 -9.42
N ASP A 187 14.65 -12.08 -8.88
CA ASP A 187 15.08 -11.31 -7.73
C ASP A 187 13.94 -11.12 -6.72
N VAL A 188 14.27 -11.22 -5.43
CA VAL A 188 13.37 -10.89 -4.31
C VAL A 188 13.97 -9.70 -3.58
N VAL A 189 13.27 -8.57 -3.61
CA VAL A 189 13.73 -7.29 -3.03
C VAL A 189 12.94 -7.01 -1.76
N LEU A 190 13.65 -6.70 -0.69
CA LEU A 190 13.07 -6.41 0.61
C LEU A 190 12.91 -4.91 0.84
N VAL A 191 11.71 -4.51 1.23
CA VAL A 191 11.32 -3.12 1.51
C VAL A 191 10.57 -3.09 2.84
N GLY A 192 10.57 -1.94 3.49
CA GLY A 192 9.91 -1.74 4.78
C GLY A 192 10.76 -2.22 5.96
N GLY A 193 10.77 -1.44 7.04
CA GLY A 193 11.66 -1.67 8.18
C GLY A 193 11.48 -3.03 8.86
N SER A 194 10.29 -3.63 8.80
CA SER A 194 10.03 -4.94 9.40
C SER A 194 10.58 -6.10 8.55
N SER A 195 10.97 -5.87 7.29
CA SER A 195 11.71 -6.85 6.48
C SER A 195 13.10 -7.17 7.05
N ARG A 196 13.62 -6.36 7.98
CA ARG A 196 14.89 -6.60 8.69
C ARG A 196 14.84 -7.78 9.67
N ILE A 197 13.64 -8.30 9.99
CA ILE A 197 13.46 -9.41 10.91
C ILE A 197 14.08 -10.69 10.30
N PRO A 198 15.08 -11.33 10.96
CA PRO A 198 15.77 -12.50 10.42
C PRO A 198 14.84 -13.67 10.08
N LYS A 199 13.80 -13.88 10.89
CA LYS A 199 12.85 -14.97 10.66
C LYS A 199 12.04 -14.80 9.38
N VAL A 200 11.61 -13.57 9.08
CA VAL A 200 10.89 -13.25 7.83
C VAL A 200 11.80 -13.50 6.63
N GLN A 201 13.06 -13.05 6.70
CA GLN A 201 14.04 -13.29 5.63
C GLN A 201 14.34 -14.78 5.44
N SER A 202 14.55 -15.53 6.52
CA SER A 202 14.74 -16.99 6.45
C SER A 202 13.54 -17.68 5.79
N MET A 203 12.32 -17.33 6.19
CA MET A 203 11.12 -17.91 5.60
C MET A 203 10.99 -17.60 4.10
N LEU A 204 11.33 -16.39 3.67
CA LEU A 204 11.35 -16.03 2.24
C LEU A 204 12.46 -16.76 1.48
N HIS A 205 13.66 -16.84 2.06
CA HIS A 205 14.80 -17.55 1.49
C HIS A 205 14.46 -19.03 1.26
N ASP A 206 13.88 -19.70 2.27
CA ASP A 206 13.48 -21.09 2.20
C ASP A 206 12.33 -21.29 1.20
N PHE A 207 11.35 -20.38 1.19
CA PHE A 207 10.23 -20.41 0.24
C PHE A 207 10.73 -20.40 -1.21
N PHE A 208 11.68 -19.52 -1.54
CA PHE A 208 12.30 -19.40 -2.86
C PHE A 208 13.48 -20.36 -3.09
N GLN A 209 13.53 -21.50 -2.39
CA GLN A 209 14.55 -22.55 -2.60
C GLN A 209 15.98 -22.04 -2.40
N GLU A 210 16.21 -21.40 -1.25
CA GLU A 210 17.52 -20.84 -0.86
C GLU A 210 18.04 -19.75 -1.82
N LYS A 211 17.12 -19.05 -2.49
CA LYS A 211 17.46 -17.92 -3.35
C LYS A 211 17.96 -16.74 -2.50
N LYS A 212 19.09 -16.18 -2.92
CA LYS A 212 19.67 -14.98 -2.30
C LYS A 212 18.71 -13.78 -2.40
N LEU A 213 18.32 -13.24 -1.25
CA LEU A 213 17.51 -12.02 -1.16
C LEU A 213 18.34 -10.78 -1.49
N ARG A 214 17.70 -9.77 -2.08
CA ARG A 214 18.36 -8.50 -2.47
C ARG A 214 18.22 -7.47 -1.36
N HIS A 215 19.38 -7.03 -0.87
CA HIS A 215 19.53 -5.94 0.11
C HIS A 215 20.19 -4.69 -0.51
N SER A 216 20.14 -4.55 -1.84
CA SER A 216 20.83 -3.48 -2.58
C SER A 216 20.13 -2.12 -2.48
N VAL A 217 18.89 -2.11 -2.01
CA VAL A 217 18.10 -0.90 -1.71
C VAL A 217 17.95 -0.77 -0.20
N ASN A 218 17.94 0.47 0.31
CA ASN A 218 17.64 0.72 1.71
C ASN A 218 16.13 0.52 1.93
N PRO A 219 15.70 -0.43 2.79
CA PRO A 219 14.28 -0.76 2.95
C PRO A 219 13.44 0.40 3.49
N ASP A 220 14.06 1.37 4.19
CA ASP A 220 13.34 2.51 4.76
C ASP A 220 13.22 3.70 3.77
N GLU A 221 14.01 3.71 2.69
CA GLU A 221 14.11 4.84 1.76
C GLU A 221 13.67 4.50 0.33
N ALA A 222 13.63 3.20 -0.04
CA ALA A 222 13.40 2.75 -1.41
C ALA A 222 12.11 3.33 -2.03
N VAL A 223 11.01 3.35 -1.26
CA VAL A 223 9.72 3.89 -1.71
C VAL A 223 9.83 5.39 -2.01
N ALA A 224 10.36 6.17 -1.07
CA ALA A 224 10.53 7.61 -1.26
C ALA A 224 11.49 7.93 -2.42
N TYR A 225 12.56 7.15 -2.56
CA TYR A 225 13.54 7.29 -3.64
C TYR A 225 12.89 7.05 -5.02
N GLY A 226 12.13 5.97 -5.17
CA GLY A 226 11.42 5.67 -6.41
C GLY A 226 10.35 6.71 -6.76
N ALA A 227 9.64 7.21 -5.74
CA ALA A 227 8.67 8.29 -5.92
C ALA A 227 9.34 9.59 -6.38
N ALA A 228 10.54 9.90 -5.87
CA ALA A 228 11.32 11.06 -6.29
C ALA A 228 11.78 10.96 -7.75
N ILE A 229 12.23 9.77 -8.18
CA ILE A 229 12.55 9.50 -9.59
C ILE A 229 11.33 9.71 -10.48
N GLN A 230 10.18 9.13 -10.11
CA GLN A 230 8.94 9.31 -10.86
C GLN A 230 8.54 10.79 -10.97
N ALA A 231 8.71 11.57 -9.89
CA ALA A 231 8.43 12.99 -9.89
C ALA A 231 9.36 13.78 -10.83
N SER A 232 10.66 13.48 -10.84
CA SER A 232 11.63 14.10 -11.74
C SER A 232 11.29 13.83 -13.21
N ILE A 233 10.94 12.58 -13.54
CA ILE A 233 10.52 12.20 -14.90
C ILE A 233 9.26 12.96 -15.33
N LEU A 234 8.26 13.10 -14.43
CA LEU A 234 7.02 13.81 -14.72
C LEU A 234 7.19 15.34 -14.83
N ASN A 235 8.17 15.92 -14.14
CA ASN A 235 8.48 17.35 -14.25
C ASN A 235 9.19 17.70 -15.56
N GLY A 236 9.72 16.71 -16.28
CA GLY A 236 10.45 16.95 -17.52
C GLY A 236 11.77 17.67 -17.30
N ASP A 237 12.47 17.41 -16.19
CA ASP A 237 13.74 18.06 -15.78
C ASP A 237 14.95 17.72 -16.67
N SER A 238 14.73 17.77 -17.97
CA SER A 238 15.72 17.51 -19.00
C SER A 238 15.59 18.49 -20.18
N ASP A 239 15.10 19.71 -19.87
CA ASP A 239 15.38 20.92 -20.64
C ASP A 239 16.65 21.66 -20.17
N ASN A 240 17.47 21.01 -19.32
CA ASN A 240 18.86 21.42 -19.16
C ASN A 240 19.66 20.93 -20.36
N ALA A 241 19.84 21.82 -21.34
CA ALA A 241 20.68 21.67 -22.52
C ALA A 241 22.18 21.47 -22.23
N ASP A 242 22.58 21.38 -20.95
CA ASP A 242 23.97 21.34 -20.49
C ASP A 242 24.31 20.11 -19.60
N ALA A 243 23.44 19.10 -19.52
CA ALA A 243 23.80 17.83 -18.87
C ALA A 243 24.40 16.86 -19.89
N ASP A 244 25.64 16.42 -19.63
CA ASP A 244 26.46 15.55 -20.47
C ASP A 244 25.69 14.39 -21.12
N ALA A 245 26.10 14.06 -22.36
CA ALA A 245 25.49 13.13 -23.29
C ALA A 245 25.29 11.67 -22.81
N ASP A 246 25.64 11.33 -21.57
CA ASP A 246 25.38 10.03 -20.95
C ASP A 246 24.08 9.98 -20.14
N ASP A 247 23.47 11.13 -19.83
CA ASP A 247 22.21 11.20 -19.10
C ASP A 247 21.02 11.06 -20.06
N LYS A 248 20.92 9.89 -20.69
CA LYS A 248 19.75 9.50 -21.47
C LYS A 248 18.53 9.74 -20.59
N LYS A 249 17.73 10.78 -20.92
CA LYS A 249 16.34 10.99 -20.50
C LYS A 249 15.68 9.62 -20.32
N ARG A 250 15.68 9.09 -19.10
CA ARG A 250 15.26 7.71 -18.83
C ARG A 250 13.74 7.70 -18.91
N VAL A 251 13.22 7.61 -20.13
CA VAL A 251 11.78 7.44 -20.35
C VAL A 251 11.40 6.15 -19.67
N MET A 252 10.52 6.26 -18.68
CA MET A 252 10.09 5.14 -17.85
C MET A 252 8.60 4.95 -18.02
N ILE A 253 8.21 3.73 -18.40
CA ILE A 253 6.82 3.33 -18.55
C ILE A 253 6.49 2.42 -17.38
N LEU A 254 5.63 2.89 -16.48
CA LEU A 254 5.03 2.05 -15.43
C LEU A 254 3.63 1.64 -15.90
N ARG A 255 3.40 0.33 -16.02
CA ARG A 255 2.09 -0.28 -16.22
C ARG A 255 1.66 -0.94 -14.91
N ASP A 256 0.91 -0.19 -14.11
CA ASP A 256 0.36 -0.64 -12.83
C ASP A 256 -1.00 -1.32 -13.03
N ILE A 257 -1.55 -1.93 -11.98
CA ILE A 257 -2.78 -2.73 -12.05
C ILE A 257 -3.77 -2.41 -10.91
N THR A 258 -5.02 -2.84 -11.06
CA THR A 258 -6.03 -2.79 -9.99
C THR A 258 -5.74 -3.83 -8.88
N PRO A 259 -5.75 -3.48 -7.59
CA PRO A 259 -5.49 -4.46 -6.52
C PRO A 259 -6.69 -5.38 -6.25
N LEU A 260 -7.89 -4.84 -6.39
CA LEU A 260 -9.17 -5.52 -6.17
C LEU A 260 -10.09 -5.33 -7.38
N SER A 261 -11.01 -6.28 -7.55
CA SER A 261 -12.09 -6.23 -8.53
C SER A 261 -13.07 -5.12 -8.16
N LEU A 262 -13.46 -4.34 -9.16
CA LEU A 262 -14.43 -3.24 -9.05
C LEU A 262 -15.72 -3.65 -9.75
N GLY A 263 -16.85 -3.41 -9.11
CA GLY A 263 -18.14 -3.79 -9.66
C GLY A 263 -19.33 -3.14 -8.96
N VAL A 264 -20.52 -3.62 -9.29
CA VAL A 264 -21.79 -3.14 -8.74
C VAL A 264 -22.60 -4.30 -8.16
N GLU A 265 -23.43 -4.00 -7.17
CA GLU A 265 -24.48 -4.92 -6.74
C GLU A 265 -25.55 -5.08 -7.82
N ILE A 266 -25.93 -6.32 -8.08
CA ILE A 266 -27.07 -6.69 -8.92
C ILE A 266 -28.08 -7.53 -8.12
N ASN A 267 -29.33 -7.51 -8.56
CA ASN A 267 -30.44 -8.28 -7.99
C ASN A 267 -30.71 -7.95 -6.50
N PHE A 268 -31.64 -8.70 -5.88
CA PHE A 268 -31.98 -8.57 -4.45
C PHE A 268 -31.17 -9.50 -3.55
N ASP A 269 -30.33 -10.35 -4.13
CA ASP A 269 -29.53 -11.36 -3.42
C ASP A 269 -28.11 -10.88 -3.12
N HIS A 270 -27.84 -9.57 -3.26
CA HIS A 270 -26.53 -8.98 -3.02
C HIS A 270 -25.43 -9.55 -3.91
N THR A 271 -25.74 -10.01 -5.12
CA THR A 271 -24.72 -10.55 -6.03
C THR A 271 -23.82 -9.43 -6.57
N MET A 272 -22.51 -9.67 -6.55
CA MET A 272 -21.51 -8.77 -7.13
C MET A 272 -21.37 -9.00 -8.65
N SER A 273 -21.52 -7.94 -9.43
CA SER A 273 -21.26 -7.91 -10.86
C SER A 273 -19.97 -7.14 -11.14
N VAL A 274 -18.88 -7.89 -11.39
CA VAL A 274 -17.55 -7.32 -11.66
C VAL A 274 -17.54 -6.58 -13.02
N VAL A 275 -17.04 -5.34 -13.03
CA VAL A 275 -16.87 -4.52 -14.24
C VAL A 275 -15.40 -4.43 -14.62
N ILE A 276 -14.52 -4.23 -13.65
CA ILE A 276 -13.06 -4.28 -13.83
C ILE A 276 -12.51 -5.35 -12.88
N PRO A 277 -12.03 -6.49 -13.39
CA PRO A 277 -11.38 -7.50 -12.54
C PRO A 277 -10.12 -6.97 -11.86
N ARG A 278 -9.73 -7.57 -10.74
CA ARG A 278 -8.41 -7.34 -10.15
C ARG A 278 -7.29 -7.67 -11.14
N ASN A 279 -6.11 -7.11 -10.89
CA ASN A 279 -4.92 -7.21 -11.73
C ASN A 279 -5.12 -6.71 -13.19
N THR A 280 -6.10 -5.83 -13.42
CA THR A 280 -6.28 -5.18 -14.72
C THR A 280 -5.36 -3.96 -14.82
N PHE A 281 -4.65 -3.79 -15.95
CA PHE A 281 -3.80 -2.62 -16.17
C PHE A 281 -4.55 -1.30 -16.04
N ILE A 282 -3.86 -0.29 -15.51
CA ILE A 282 -4.39 1.07 -15.36
C ILE A 282 -3.56 2.06 -16.20
N PRO A 283 -4.18 3.07 -16.82
CA PRO A 283 -5.61 3.39 -16.77
C PRO A 283 -6.44 2.41 -17.60
N THR A 284 -7.70 2.19 -17.22
CA THR A 284 -8.62 1.31 -17.97
C THR A 284 -10.04 1.82 -17.92
N LYS A 285 -10.81 1.48 -18.96
CA LYS A 285 -12.21 1.86 -19.10
C LYS A 285 -13.02 0.68 -19.57
N ASN A 286 -13.93 0.21 -18.72
CA ASN A 286 -14.81 -0.92 -19.00
C ASN A 286 -16.27 -0.49 -18.88
N THR A 287 -17.10 -0.94 -19.82
CA THR A 287 -18.54 -0.71 -19.83
C THR A 287 -19.29 -2.03 -19.73
N ARG A 288 -20.29 -2.08 -18.85
CA ARG A 288 -21.19 -3.23 -18.72
C ARG A 288 -22.64 -2.76 -18.76
N ARG A 289 -23.48 -3.50 -19.47
CA ARG A 289 -24.89 -3.19 -19.67
C ARG A 289 -25.75 -3.85 -18.59
N TYR A 290 -26.66 -3.07 -18.02
CA TYR A 290 -27.63 -3.46 -17.00
C TYR A 290 -29.05 -3.09 -17.44
N THR A 291 -30.04 -3.51 -16.65
CA THR A 291 -31.46 -3.24 -16.87
C THR A 291 -32.20 -3.04 -15.55
N THR A 292 -33.45 -2.55 -15.61
CA THR A 292 -34.35 -2.41 -14.46
C THR A 292 -34.81 -3.75 -13.89
N LEU A 293 -35.03 -3.77 -12.57
CA LEU A 293 -35.52 -4.93 -11.80
C LEU A 293 -37.06 -4.94 -11.70
N TYR A 294 -37.69 -3.78 -11.79
CA TYR A 294 -39.14 -3.61 -11.66
C TYR A 294 -39.76 -2.97 -12.91
N ASP A 295 -41.03 -3.25 -13.13
CA ASP A 295 -41.84 -2.55 -14.14
C ASP A 295 -41.95 -1.07 -13.76
N ASN A 296 -41.88 -0.20 -14.77
CA ASN A 296 -41.99 1.25 -14.63
C ASN A 296 -40.96 1.88 -13.67
N GLN A 297 -39.81 1.23 -13.48
CA GLN A 297 -38.72 1.75 -12.64
C GLN A 297 -38.08 2.99 -13.28
N ILE A 298 -38.31 4.17 -12.68
CA ILE A 298 -37.79 5.47 -13.17
C ILE A 298 -36.44 5.89 -12.58
N ARG A 299 -35.96 5.15 -11.57
CA ARG A 299 -34.69 5.39 -10.88
C ARG A 299 -33.94 4.09 -10.67
N VAL A 300 -32.67 4.06 -11.05
CA VAL A 300 -31.80 2.89 -10.86
C VAL A 300 -30.63 3.28 -9.96
N SER A 301 -30.42 2.47 -8.93
CA SER A 301 -29.33 2.66 -7.99
C SER A 301 -28.21 1.68 -8.28
N PHE A 302 -26.96 2.16 -8.29
CA PHE A 302 -25.73 1.40 -8.46
C PHE A 302 -24.88 1.59 -7.21
N PRO A 303 -24.98 0.73 -6.20
CA PRO A 303 -23.96 0.66 -5.16
C PRO A 303 -22.72 -0.01 -5.75
N VAL A 304 -21.59 0.67 -5.66
CA VAL A 304 -20.29 0.31 -6.24
C VAL A 304 -19.41 -0.25 -5.14
N PHE A 305 -18.78 -1.39 -5.41
CA PHE A 305 -17.97 -2.13 -4.45
C PHE A 305 -16.57 -2.42 -4.99
N GLU A 306 -15.62 -2.64 -4.08
CA GLU A 306 -14.35 -3.31 -4.33
C GLU A 306 -14.26 -4.61 -3.52
N GLY A 307 -13.76 -5.67 -4.13
CA GLY A 307 -13.55 -6.96 -3.47
C GLY A 307 -13.78 -8.18 -4.36
N GLU A 308 -13.41 -9.36 -3.87
CA GLU A 308 -13.44 -10.62 -4.63
C GLU A 308 -14.59 -11.56 -4.23
N SER A 309 -15.41 -11.20 -3.24
CA SER A 309 -16.56 -12.04 -2.88
C SER A 309 -17.65 -11.96 -3.95
N ALA A 310 -18.31 -13.10 -4.19
CA ALA A 310 -19.50 -13.15 -5.03
C ALA A 310 -20.68 -12.38 -4.43
N SER A 311 -20.69 -12.18 -3.11
CA SER A 311 -21.66 -11.38 -2.37
C SER A 311 -21.10 -10.00 -2.04
N THR A 312 -21.85 -8.95 -2.30
CA THR A 312 -21.49 -7.56 -1.94
C THR A 312 -21.50 -7.32 -0.44
N LEU A 313 -22.13 -8.20 0.35
CA LEU A 313 -22.11 -8.11 1.83
C LEU A 313 -20.71 -8.32 2.42
N ASP A 314 -19.84 -9.04 1.71
CA ASP A 314 -18.47 -9.33 2.14
C ASP A 314 -17.43 -8.47 1.40
N ASN A 315 -17.88 -7.50 0.60
CA ASN A 315 -17.03 -6.57 -0.15
C ASN A 315 -17.11 -5.17 0.44
N ASN A 316 -16.17 -4.30 0.08
CA ASN A 316 -16.14 -2.93 0.57
C ASN A 316 -17.01 -2.02 -0.31
N LEU A 317 -17.97 -1.33 0.29
CA LEU A 317 -18.78 -0.32 -0.41
C LEU A 317 -17.97 0.96 -0.65
N LEU A 318 -17.80 1.35 -1.91
CA LEU A 318 -17.11 2.58 -2.33
C LEU A 318 -18.04 3.79 -2.46
N GLY A 319 -19.32 3.54 -2.73
CA GLY A 319 -20.33 4.58 -2.88
C GLY A 319 -21.61 4.08 -3.53
N LYS A 320 -22.64 4.93 -3.56
CA LYS A 320 -23.93 4.62 -4.17
C LYS A 320 -24.35 5.75 -5.10
N PHE A 321 -24.78 5.40 -6.31
CA PHE A 321 -25.16 6.35 -7.35
C PHE A 321 -26.56 6.06 -7.85
N VAL A 322 -27.31 7.08 -8.21
CA VAL A 322 -28.70 6.91 -8.68
C VAL A 322 -28.84 7.58 -10.03
N LEU A 323 -29.10 6.80 -11.08
CA LEU A 323 -29.57 7.32 -12.35
C LEU A 323 -31.08 7.58 -12.23
N SER A 324 -31.49 8.80 -12.50
CA SER A 324 -32.90 9.21 -12.60
C SER A 324 -33.24 9.56 -14.03
N GLY A 325 -34.53 9.51 -14.38
CA GLY A 325 -34.99 9.84 -15.73
C GLY A 325 -35.06 8.64 -16.68
N VAL A 326 -35.04 7.42 -16.14
CA VAL A 326 -35.32 6.21 -16.91
C VAL A 326 -36.81 6.24 -17.28
N LEU A 327 -37.13 6.03 -18.57
CA LEU A 327 -38.52 6.01 -19.02
C LEU A 327 -39.26 4.80 -18.41
N PRO A 328 -40.52 4.98 -17.96
CA PRO A 328 -41.35 3.86 -17.54
C PRO A 328 -41.49 2.83 -18.65
N ALA A 329 -40.99 1.61 -18.42
CA ALA A 329 -41.09 0.48 -19.32
C ALA A 329 -41.17 -0.83 -18.50
N PRO A 330 -41.59 -1.95 -19.09
CA PRO A 330 -41.52 -3.25 -18.43
C PRO A 330 -40.11 -3.56 -17.94
N ARG A 331 -39.99 -4.32 -16.84
CA ARG A 331 -38.70 -4.79 -16.31
C ARG A 331 -37.89 -5.47 -17.43
N GLY A 332 -36.58 -5.28 -17.44
CA GLY A 332 -35.73 -5.88 -18.47
C GLY A 332 -35.65 -5.08 -19.79
N VAL A 333 -36.46 -4.04 -20.00
CA VAL A 333 -36.48 -3.27 -21.24
C VAL A 333 -35.47 -2.12 -21.27
N PRO A 334 -35.36 -1.25 -20.25
CA PRO A 334 -34.38 -0.17 -20.25
C PRO A 334 -32.95 -0.72 -20.29
N GLN A 335 -32.12 -0.17 -21.18
CA GLN A 335 -30.72 -0.57 -21.33
C GLN A 335 -29.83 0.51 -20.74
N ILE A 336 -29.10 0.17 -19.68
CA ILE A 336 -28.28 1.13 -18.94
C ILE A 336 -26.82 0.71 -19.02
N ASP A 337 -26.01 1.50 -19.71
CA ASP A 337 -24.56 1.29 -19.78
C ASP A 337 -23.89 1.95 -18.58
N VAL A 338 -23.27 1.13 -17.74
CA VAL A 338 -22.46 1.58 -16.62
C VAL A 338 -20.99 1.42 -17.00
N THR A 339 -20.28 2.54 -16.99
CA THR A 339 -18.87 2.62 -17.38
C THR A 339 -18.02 2.97 -16.18
N PHE A 340 -17.01 2.14 -15.93
CA PHE A 340 -15.98 2.38 -14.93
C PHE A 340 -14.73 2.85 -15.67
N ASP A 341 -14.25 4.04 -15.33
CA ASP A 341 -13.03 4.64 -15.86
C ASP A 341 -12.07 4.82 -14.68
N PHE A 342 -11.02 4.01 -14.65
CA PHE A 342 -10.06 3.95 -13.56
C PHE A 342 -8.75 4.58 -14.03
N ASP A 343 -8.40 5.71 -13.42
CA ASP A 343 -7.31 6.56 -13.89
C ASP A 343 -5.92 6.07 -13.42
N THR A 344 -4.87 6.76 -13.87
CA THR A 344 -3.47 6.46 -13.49
C THR A 344 -3.14 6.68 -12.02
N ASN A 345 -4.02 7.34 -11.25
CA ASN A 345 -3.85 7.61 -9.82
C ASN A 345 -4.65 6.64 -8.94
N GLY A 346 -5.36 5.68 -9.55
CA GLY A 346 -6.27 4.78 -8.84
C GLY A 346 -7.59 5.46 -8.43
N VAL A 347 -8.02 6.50 -9.13
CA VAL A 347 -9.31 7.15 -8.94
C VAL A 347 -10.33 6.53 -9.89
N LEU A 348 -11.46 6.08 -9.35
CA LEU A 348 -12.56 5.50 -10.10
C LEU A 348 -13.59 6.56 -10.47
N HIS A 349 -13.83 6.75 -11.76
CA HIS A 349 -14.94 7.53 -12.28
C HIS A 349 -16.03 6.58 -12.78
N VAL A 350 -17.25 6.75 -12.27
CA VAL A 350 -18.39 5.90 -12.64
C VAL A 350 -19.39 6.74 -13.42
N PHE A 351 -19.74 6.26 -14.62
CA PHE A 351 -20.71 6.87 -15.50
C PHE A 351 -21.86 5.88 -15.73
N ALA A 352 -23.09 6.37 -15.73
CA ALA A 352 -24.27 5.60 -16.11
C ALA A 352 -25.04 6.35 -17.19
N GLU A 353 -25.36 5.69 -18.28
CA GLU A 353 -26.13 6.23 -19.41
C GLU A 353 -27.29 5.29 -19.73
N ASP A 354 -28.52 5.82 -19.73
CA ASP A 354 -29.67 5.13 -20.31
C ASP A 354 -29.65 5.29 -21.83
N MET A 355 -29.49 4.18 -22.54
CA MET A 355 -29.35 4.16 -24.00
C MET A 355 -30.65 4.51 -24.74
N GLY A 356 -31.81 4.44 -24.07
CA GLY A 356 -33.09 4.83 -24.66
C GLY A 356 -33.33 6.34 -24.61
N THR A 357 -32.91 6.99 -23.52
CA THR A 357 -33.18 8.42 -23.29
C THR A 357 -31.97 9.31 -23.52
N GLY A 358 -30.75 8.76 -23.51
CA GLY A 358 -29.50 9.51 -23.42
C GLY A 358 -29.29 10.17 -22.06
N SER A 359 -30.12 9.86 -21.05
CA SER A 359 -29.96 10.39 -19.70
C SER A 359 -28.65 9.89 -19.10
N LYS A 360 -27.80 10.83 -18.68
CA LYS A 360 -26.48 10.54 -18.10
C LYS A 360 -26.46 10.94 -16.64
N ASN A 361 -25.79 10.11 -15.83
CA ASN A 361 -25.30 10.52 -14.54
C ASN A 361 -23.83 10.11 -14.43
N ASN A 362 -23.02 10.95 -13.80
CA ASN A 362 -21.63 10.63 -13.53
C ASN A 362 -21.29 10.96 -12.07
N ASN A 363 -20.32 10.26 -11.54
CA ASN A 363 -19.80 10.54 -10.23
C ASN A 363 -18.34 10.10 -10.13
N THR A 364 -17.59 10.76 -9.26
CA THR A 364 -16.18 10.46 -9.05
C THR A 364 -15.98 9.84 -7.67
N ILE A 365 -15.40 8.65 -7.65
CA ILE A 365 -15.04 7.88 -6.48
C ILE A 365 -13.51 7.89 -6.33
N THR A 366 -13.01 8.76 -5.46
CA THR A 366 -11.62 8.64 -4.97
C THR A 366 -11.54 7.49 -3.96
N ASN A 367 -10.60 6.56 -4.15
CA ASN A 367 -10.51 5.30 -3.40
C ASN A 367 -9.96 5.43 -1.96
N HIS A 368 -10.33 6.50 -1.25
CA HIS A 368 -9.91 6.71 0.13
C HIS A 368 -11.12 6.99 1.01
N SER A 369 -11.32 6.10 1.98
CA SER A 369 -12.26 6.25 3.08
C SER A 369 -12.06 7.61 3.77
N GLY A 370 -13.12 8.41 3.86
CA GLY A 370 -13.07 9.76 4.45
C GLY A 370 -13.16 10.92 3.45
N ARG A 371 -14.09 10.85 2.48
CA ARG A 371 -14.31 11.98 1.55
C ARG A 371 -14.67 13.26 2.30
N LEU A 372 -13.78 14.24 2.19
CA LEU A 372 -14.06 15.63 2.50
C LEU A 372 -14.74 16.26 1.29
N LYS A 373 -15.82 17.02 1.52
CA LYS A 373 -16.42 17.84 0.46
C LYS A 373 -15.41 18.87 -0.02
N LYS A 374 -15.57 19.38 -1.25
CA LYS A 374 -14.68 20.44 -1.78
C LYS A 374 -14.59 21.65 -0.82
N GLU A 375 -15.71 22.00 -0.18
CA GLU A 375 -15.76 23.05 0.84
C GLU A 375 -14.89 22.72 2.07
N ASP A 376 -14.90 21.47 2.52
CA ASP A 376 -14.07 21.02 3.64
C ASP A 376 -12.58 21.03 3.26
N VAL A 377 -12.22 20.63 2.04
CA VAL A 377 -10.84 20.70 1.54
C VAL A 377 -10.35 22.15 1.50
N GLU A 378 -11.17 23.10 1.04
CA GLU A 378 -10.83 24.52 1.02
C GLU A 378 -10.73 25.14 2.42
N ARG A 379 -11.62 24.74 3.33
CA ARG A 379 -11.58 25.14 4.74
C ARG A 379 -10.31 24.63 5.42
N MET A 380 -10.01 23.34 5.29
CA MET A 380 -8.80 22.73 5.86
C MET A 380 -7.52 23.34 5.27
N SER A 381 -7.51 23.62 3.96
CA SER A 381 -6.38 24.30 3.32
C SER A 381 -6.14 25.71 3.87
N ARG A 382 -7.22 26.46 4.15
CA ARG A 382 -7.12 27.78 4.82
C ARG A 382 -6.63 27.65 6.25
N GLU A 383 -7.14 26.69 7.01
CA GLU A 383 -6.71 26.41 8.38
C GLU A 383 -5.22 26.03 8.42
N ALA A 384 -4.76 25.14 7.54
CA ALA A 384 -3.36 24.76 7.41
C ALA A 384 -2.44 25.97 7.12
N ARG A 385 -2.86 26.87 6.22
CA ARG A 385 -2.12 28.13 5.95
C ARG A 385 -2.06 29.04 7.19
N SER A 386 -3.14 29.11 7.97
CA SER A 386 -3.19 29.85 9.23
C SER A 386 -2.21 29.28 10.27
N TYR A 387 -2.21 27.95 10.47
CA TYR A 387 -1.27 27.28 11.35
C TYR A 387 0.19 27.50 10.93
N ASN A 388 0.49 27.45 9.63
CA ASN A 388 1.83 27.75 9.12
C ASN A 388 2.27 29.19 9.41
N ARG A 389 1.36 30.18 9.31
CA ARG A 389 1.67 31.56 9.72
C ARG A 389 1.93 31.68 11.21
N LYS A 390 1.13 31.03 12.07
CA LYS A 390 1.37 30.98 13.52
C LYS A 390 2.72 30.32 13.83
N ARG A 391 3.01 29.15 13.25
CA ARG A 391 4.29 28.44 13.42
C ARG A 391 5.49 29.28 12.98
N LYS A 392 5.41 29.99 11.85
CA LYS A 392 6.45 30.94 11.43
C LYS A 392 6.68 32.04 12.46
N ARG A 393 5.61 32.64 12.99
CA ARG A 393 5.72 33.66 14.06
C ARG A 393 6.35 33.09 15.33
N THR A 394 5.91 31.92 15.79
CA THR A 394 6.47 31.27 16.98
C THR A 394 7.94 30.88 16.78
N ARG A 395 8.31 30.43 15.58
CA ARG A 395 9.70 30.12 15.24
C ARG A 395 10.56 31.38 15.25
N SER A 396 10.08 32.47 14.65
CA SER A 396 10.77 33.76 14.69
C SER A 396 10.89 34.32 16.12
N SER A 397 9.86 34.19 16.97
CA SER A 397 9.95 34.64 18.37
C SER A 397 10.90 33.79 19.21
N LEU A 398 10.95 32.47 18.99
CA LEU A 398 11.95 31.59 19.61
C LEU A 398 13.37 31.94 19.16
N GLN A 399 13.54 32.26 17.88
CA GLN A 399 14.83 32.68 17.32
C GLN A 399 15.28 34.03 17.88
N MET A 400 14.35 34.96 18.17
CA MET A 400 14.66 36.22 18.85
C MET A 400 14.98 36.04 20.34
N ASN A 401 14.31 35.13 21.06
CA ASN A 401 14.62 34.86 22.47
C ASN A 401 15.91 34.07 22.68
N SER A 402 16.45 33.43 21.64
CA SER A 402 17.72 32.71 21.71
C SER A 402 18.96 33.63 21.70
N GLY A 403 18.77 34.96 21.60
CA GLY A 403 19.84 35.96 21.49
C GLY A 403 20.21 36.72 22.76
N ASN A 404 19.48 36.56 23.87
CA ASN A 404 19.72 37.34 25.10
C ASN A 404 20.35 36.44 26.18
N LEU A 405 21.69 36.38 26.21
CA LEU A 405 22.40 36.09 27.46
C LEU A 405 22.38 37.36 28.31
N VAL A 406 21.71 37.31 29.47
CA VAL A 406 21.92 38.31 30.51
C VAL A 406 23.32 38.06 31.08
N ILE A 407 24.29 38.86 30.64
CA ILE A 407 25.57 38.97 31.36
C ILE A 407 25.23 39.70 32.66
N LEU A 408 25.26 38.98 33.78
CA LEU A 408 25.24 39.59 35.10
C LEU A 408 26.69 39.97 35.40
N GLU A 409 26.97 41.28 35.44
CA GLU A 409 28.19 41.85 36.01
C GLU A 409 28.25 41.68 37.53
#